data_AF-A0A926ZE19-F1
#
_entry.id   AF-A0A926ZE19-F1
#
_cell.length_a   1.000
_cell.length_b   1.000
_cell.length_c   1.000
_cell.angle_alpha   90.00
_cell.angle_beta   90.00
_cell.angle_gamma   90.00
#
_symmetry.space_group_name_H-M   'P 1'
#
loop_
_entity.id
_entity.type
_entity.pdbx_description
1 polymer ?
#
loop_
_entity_poly.entity_id
_entity_poly.type
_entity_poly.pdbx_seq_one_letter_code
_entity_poly.pdbx_strand_id
1 'polypeptide(L)'
;MSHAATITPDFRSMAQQLVSSRETRKVNFGLSDGSELVPAEALSRMQREGRSFLRRPSLNGATVDQEGLTNNYAVEPEMYYAAFPSQEQARQYAIQGLAAATLIAGLIIMSLAVS
;
A
#
# COMPACT_ATOMS: atom_id res chain seq x y z
N MET A 1 -52.43 22.86 39.82
CA MET A 1 -52.52 21.41 40.07
C MET A 1 -51.91 20.71 38.86
N SER A 2 -50.66 20.26 38.99
CA SER A 2 -49.84 19.72 37.89
C SER A 2 -49.80 18.20 37.97
N HIS A 3 -50.31 17.52 36.94
CA HIS A 3 -50.30 16.06 36.84
C HIS A 3 -48.91 15.56 36.40
N ALA A 4 -48.27 14.75 37.23
CA ALA A 4 -47.14 13.92 36.83
C ALA A 4 -47.70 12.63 36.20
N ALA A 5 -47.48 12.44 34.90
CA ALA A 5 -47.79 11.19 34.23
C ALA A 5 -46.64 10.20 34.46
N THR A 6 -46.84 9.24 35.35
CA THR A 6 -45.95 8.10 35.53
C THR A 6 -46.02 7.22 34.29
N ILE A 7 -45.02 7.28 33.42
CA ILE A 7 -44.86 6.41 32.25
C ILE A 7 -44.32 5.07 32.77
N THR A 8 -45.21 4.14 33.09
CA THR A 8 -44.81 2.75 33.39
C THR A 8 -44.48 2.06 32.07
N PRO A 9 -43.24 1.58 31.84
CA PRO A 9 -42.92 0.81 30.66
C PRO A 9 -43.67 -0.52 30.68
N ASP A 10 -44.58 -0.72 29.73
CA ASP A 10 -45.28 -1.99 29.52
C ASP A 10 -44.38 -2.92 28.71
N PHE A 11 -43.54 -3.67 29.43
CA PHE A 11 -42.60 -4.62 28.85
C PHE A 11 -43.30 -5.73 28.04
N ARG A 12 -44.59 -5.99 28.31
CA ARG A 12 -45.33 -7.05 27.63
C ARG A 12 -45.69 -6.65 26.20
N SER A 13 -46.15 -5.41 26.00
CA SER A 13 -46.43 -4.89 24.65
C SER A 13 -45.14 -4.67 23.85
N MET A 14 -44.05 -4.24 24.50
CA MET A 14 -42.73 -4.17 23.86
C MET A 14 -42.22 -5.55 23.43
N ALA A 15 -42.34 -6.57 24.28
CA ALA A 15 -41.96 -7.93 23.94
C ALA A 15 -42.82 -8.49 22.78
N GLN A 16 -44.12 -8.22 22.79
CA GLN A 16 -45.02 -8.61 21.69
C GLN A 16 -44.67 -7.90 20.38
N GLN A 17 -44.30 -6.62 20.44
CA GLN A 17 -43.86 -5.86 19.28
C GLN A 17 -42.50 -6.37 18.76
N LEU A 18 -41.59 -6.76 19.64
CA LEU A 18 -40.31 -7.39 19.27
C LEU A 18 -40.51 -8.78 18.65
N VAL A 19 -41.45 -9.58 19.14
CA VAL A 19 -41.79 -10.90 18.57
C VAL A 19 -42.50 -10.75 17.23
N SER A 20 -43.44 -9.80 17.11
CA SER A 20 -44.14 -9.52 15.85
C SER A 20 -43.21 -8.94 14.78
N SER A 21 -42.29 -8.04 15.17
CA SER A 21 -41.24 -7.54 14.27
C SER A 21 -40.19 -8.59 13.91
N ARG A 22 -40.02 -9.62 14.75
CA ARG A 22 -39.19 -10.79 14.43
C ARG A 22 -39.86 -11.72 13.41
N GLU A 23 -41.19 -11.83 13.42
CA GLU A 23 -41.94 -12.57 12.40
C GLU A 23 -41.94 -11.86 11.04
N THR A 24 -41.98 -10.53 11.00
CA THR A 24 -41.83 -9.77 9.75
C THR A 24 -40.39 -9.77 9.23
N ARG A 25 -39.40 -9.97 10.12
CA ARG A 25 -38.03 -10.34 9.74
C ARG A 25 -37.87 -11.86 9.60
N LYS A 26 -38.82 -12.53 8.93
CA LYS A 26 -38.49 -13.74 8.18
C LYS A 26 -37.46 -13.35 7.13
N VAL A 27 -36.19 -13.44 7.49
CA VAL A 27 -35.10 -13.45 6.52
C VAL A 27 -35.41 -14.65 5.63
N ASN A 28 -35.83 -14.39 4.40
CA ASN A 28 -35.83 -15.42 3.38
C ASN A 28 -34.41 -15.95 3.34
N PHE A 29 -34.16 -17.12 3.93
CA PHE A 29 -33.00 -17.94 3.57
C PHE A 29 -33.31 -18.49 2.18
N GLY A 30 -33.43 -17.58 1.20
CA GLY A 30 -33.16 -17.91 -0.18
C GLY A 30 -31.74 -18.42 -0.21
N LEU A 31 -31.49 -19.44 -1.04
CA LEU A 31 -30.13 -19.91 -1.27
C LEU A 31 -29.24 -18.70 -1.51
N SER A 32 -28.25 -18.52 -0.64
CA SER A 32 -27.26 -17.46 -0.80
C SER A 32 -26.51 -17.73 -2.11
N ASP A 33 -26.34 -16.70 -2.91
CA ASP A 33 -25.54 -16.73 -4.14
C ASP A 33 -24.07 -16.36 -3.86
N GLY A 34 -23.74 -16.07 -2.59
CA GLY A 34 -22.42 -15.67 -2.13
C GLY A 34 -22.11 -14.19 -2.35
N SER A 35 -23.04 -13.40 -2.90
CA SER A 35 -22.84 -11.95 -3.13
C SER A 35 -22.69 -11.16 -1.83
N GLU A 36 -23.26 -11.66 -0.73
CA GLU A 36 -23.14 -11.09 0.61
C GLU A 36 -21.74 -11.21 1.23
N LEU A 37 -20.87 -12.04 0.65
CA LEU A 37 -19.48 -12.21 1.10
C LEU A 37 -18.56 -11.13 0.51
N VAL A 38 -18.99 -10.47 -0.56
CA VAL A 38 -18.21 -9.40 -1.20
C VAL A 38 -18.50 -8.08 -0.49
N PRO A 39 -17.47 -7.32 -0.09
CA PRO A 39 -17.67 -6.01 0.53
C PRO A 39 -18.50 -5.07 -0.36
N ALA A 40 -19.34 -4.24 0.26
CA ALA A 40 -20.19 -3.29 -0.45
C ALA A 40 -19.42 -2.35 -1.40
N GLU A 41 -18.17 -1.99 -1.04
CA GLU A 41 -17.33 -1.15 -1.90
C GLU A 41 -16.83 -1.89 -3.15
N ALA A 42 -16.40 -3.15 -3.00
CA ALA A 42 -15.99 -3.97 -4.13
C ALA A 42 -17.17 -4.21 -5.09
N LEU A 43 -18.38 -4.46 -4.57
CA LEU A 43 -19.60 -4.57 -5.37
C LEU A 43 -19.92 -3.27 -6.12
N SER A 44 -19.88 -2.12 -5.44
CA SER A 44 -20.15 -0.81 -6.03
C SER A 44 -19.17 -0.48 -7.16
N ARG A 45 -17.90 -0.85 -6.97
CA ARG A 45 -16.84 -0.74 -7.98
C ARG A 45 -17.06 -1.68 -9.16
N MET A 46 -17.37 -2.96 -8.93
CA MET A 46 -17.70 -3.91 -10.00
C MET A 46 -18.85 -3.39 -10.88
N GLN A 47 -19.88 -2.81 -10.27
CA GLN A 47 -21.01 -2.22 -10.98
C GLN A 47 -20.61 -0.98 -11.79
N ARG A 48 -19.78 -0.10 -11.22
CA ARG A 48 -19.33 1.14 -11.87
C ARG A 48 -18.31 0.90 -12.99
N GLU A 49 -17.39 -0.02 -12.78
CA GLU A 49 -16.21 -0.23 -13.62
C GLU A 49 -16.37 -1.40 -14.60
N GLY A 50 -17.30 -2.32 -14.33
CA GLY A 50 -17.67 -3.43 -15.19
C GLY A 50 -16.46 -4.25 -15.63
N ARG A 51 -16.18 -4.24 -16.94
CA ARG A 51 -15.04 -4.96 -17.54
C ARG A 51 -13.67 -4.47 -17.06
N SER A 52 -13.58 -3.31 -16.42
CA SER A 52 -12.32 -2.71 -15.98
C SER A 52 -11.94 -3.02 -14.53
N PHE A 53 -12.81 -3.65 -13.75
CA PHE A 53 -12.65 -3.82 -12.29
C PHE A 53 -11.37 -4.57 -11.88
N LEU A 54 -10.94 -5.58 -12.63
CA LEU A 54 -9.72 -6.37 -12.37
C LEU A 54 -8.56 -6.01 -13.31
N ARG A 55 -8.58 -4.81 -13.89
CA ARG A 55 -7.53 -4.40 -14.83
C ARG A 55 -6.21 -4.28 -14.11
N ARG A 56 -5.25 -5.14 -14.47
CA ARG A 56 -3.88 -5.02 -13.96
C ARG A 56 -3.22 -3.75 -14.47
N PRO A 57 -2.58 -2.95 -13.60
CA PRO A 57 -1.79 -1.81 -14.04
C PRO A 57 -0.57 -2.28 -14.84
N SER A 58 -0.10 -1.46 -15.79
CA SER A 58 1.12 -1.72 -16.56
C SER A 58 2.40 -1.33 -15.80
N LEU A 59 2.39 -1.47 -14.48
CA LEU A 59 3.49 -1.15 -13.59
C LEU A 59 4.18 -2.45 -13.18
N ASN A 60 5.51 -2.51 -13.34
CA ASN A 60 6.28 -3.66 -12.88
C ASN A 60 6.17 -3.80 -11.36
N GLY A 61 5.96 -5.02 -10.87
CA GLY A 61 5.77 -5.28 -9.44
C GLY A 61 4.37 -4.95 -8.91
N ALA A 62 3.44 -4.49 -9.76
CA ALA A 62 2.07 -4.24 -9.34
C ALA A 62 1.17 -5.46 -9.59
N THR A 63 0.28 -5.73 -8.65
CA THR A 63 -0.76 -6.76 -8.76
C THR A 63 -2.13 -6.16 -8.46
N VAL A 64 -3.18 -6.92 -8.76
CA VAL A 64 -4.56 -6.58 -8.39
C VAL A 64 -5.14 -7.74 -7.62
N ASP A 65 -5.75 -7.47 -6.47
CA ASP A 65 -6.41 -8.48 -5.66
C ASP A 65 -7.82 -8.83 -6.18
N GLN A 66 -8.51 -9.70 -5.44
CA GLN A 66 -9.87 -10.16 -5.81
C GLN A 66 -10.93 -9.05 -5.63
N GLU A 67 -10.63 -8.04 -4.83
CA GLU A 67 -11.48 -6.87 -4.57
C GLU A 67 -11.21 -5.73 -5.57
N GLY A 68 -10.30 -5.93 -6.53
CA GLY A 68 -9.94 -4.94 -7.53
C GLY A 68 -9.01 -3.83 -7.02
N LEU A 69 -8.42 -3.99 -5.84
CA LEU A 69 -7.44 -3.04 -5.30
C LEU A 69 -6.04 -3.35 -5.86
N THR A 70 -5.33 -2.28 -6.21
CA THR A 70 -3.96 -2.37 -6.73
C THR A 70 -2.97 -2.41 -5.58
N ASN A 71 -2.12 -3.44 -5.56
CA ASN A 71 -1.00 -3.56 -4.65
C ASN A 71 0.30 -3.26 -5.38
N ASN A 72 1.17 -2.46 -4.78
CA ASN A 72 2.47 -2.10 -5.32
C ASN A 72 3.58 -2.79 -4.53
N TYR A 73 4.33 -3.68 -5.18
CA TYR A 73 5.49 -4.34 -4.59
C TYR A 73 6.79 -3.81 -5.17
N ALA A 74 7.84 -3.77 -4.35
CA ALA A 74 9.17 -3.43 -4.83
C ALA A 74 9.67 -4.49 -5.82
N VAL A 75 10.19 -4.02 -6.96
CA VAL A 75 10.91 -4.87 -7.92
C VAL A 75 12.38 -4.81 -7.54
N GLU A 76 12.96 -5.96 -7.22
CA GLU A 76 14.40 -6.03 -6.96
C GLU A 76 15.17 -5.73 -8.25
N PRO A 77 16.17 -4.83 -8.21
CA PRO A 77 17.01 -4.58 -9.37
C PRO A 77 17.86 -5.82 -9.65
N GLU A 78 18.27 -5.96 -10.91
CA GLU A 78 19.22 -7.01 -11.27
C GLU A 78 20.55 -6.77 -10.53
N MET A 79 21.01 -7.80 -9.82
CA MET A 79 22.30 -7.78 -9.15
C MET A 79 23.43 -7.75 -10.18
N TYR A 80 24.30 -6.76 -10.12
CA TYR A 80 25.52 -6.70 -10.93
C TYR A 80 26.76 -6.97 -10.06
N TYR A 81 27.69 -7.73 -10.62
CA TYR A 81 28.99 -7.95 -9.99
C TYR A 81 29.94 -6.79 -10.29
N ALA A 82 30.83 -6.50 -9.34
CA ALA A 82 31.93 -5.59 -9.60
C ALA A 82 32.89 -6.24 -10.61
N ALA A 83 33.14 -5.55 -11.72
CA ALA A 83 34.18 -5.94 -12.67
C ALA A 83 35.52 -5.34 -12.23
N PHE A 84 36.60 -6.10 -12.41
CA PHE A 84 37.95 -5.55 -12.29
C PHE A 84 38.16 -4.46 -13.34
N PRO A 85 38.95 -3.42 -13.04
CA PRO A 85 39.20 -2.35 -13.99
C PRO A 85 39.92 -2.88 -15.22
N SER A 86 39.60 -2.31 -16.39
CA SER A 86 40.39 -2.57 -17.60
C SER A 86 41.81 -2.03 -17.45
N GLN A 87 42.75 -2.52 -18.27
CA GLN A 87 44.13 -2.01 -18.23
C GLN A 87 44.21 -0.50 -18.47
N GLU A 88 43.32 0.03 -19.32
CA GLU A 88 43.24 1.47 -19.58
C GLU A 88 42.74 2.23 -18.34
N GLN A 89 41.68 1.74 -17.68
CA GLN A 89 41.16 2.33 -16.44
C GLN A 89 42.20 2.29 -15.32
N ALA A 90 42.90 1.17 -15.15
CA ALA A 90 43.98 1.03 -14.17
C ALA A 90 45.10 2.05 -14.40
N ARG A 91 45.49 2.26 -15.66
CA ARG A 91 46.49 3.28 -16.02
C ARG A 91 46.00 4.70 -15.73
N GLN A 92 44.73 5.01 -16.03
CA GLN A 92 44.15 6.32 -15.72
C GLN A 92 44.13 6.58 -14.21
N TYR A 93 43.75 5.59 -13.40
CA TYR A 93 43.80 5.70 -11.94
C TYR A 93 45.22 5.90 -11.41
N ALA A 94 46.22 5.22 -11.99
CA ALA A 94 47.61 5.44 -11.63
C ALA A 94 48.08 6.88 -11.93
N ILE A 95 47.67 7.44 -13.08
CA ILE A 95 47.98 8.82 -13.45
C ILE A 95 47.29 9.81 -12.50
N GLN A 96 46.02 9.58 -12.14
CA GLN A 96 45.29 10.41 -11.19
C GLN A 96 45.94 10.37 -9.80
N GLY A 97 46.36 9.19 -9.34
CA GLY A 97 47.09 9.02 -8.09
C GLY A 97 48.41 9.77 -8.08
N LEU A 98 49.16 9.71 -9.19
CA LEU A 98 50.40 10.47 -9.35
C LEU A 98 50.16 11.99 -9.33
N ALA A 99 49.14 12.47 -10.04
CA ALA A 99 48.77 13.88 -10.05
C ALA A 99 48.39 14.37 -8.64
N ALA A 100 47.58 13.60 -7.91
CA ALA A 100 47.19 13.92 -6.54
C ALA A 100 48.42 13.93 -5.60
N ALA A 101 49.31 12.93 -5.70
CA ALA A 101 50.52 12.87 -4.88
C ALA A 101 51.44 14.07 -5.15
N THR A 102 51.59 14.46 -6.41
CA THR A 102 52.40 15.61 -6.82
C THR A 102 51.84 16.92 -6.29
N LEU A 103 50.51 17.09 -6.34
CA LEU A 103 49.82 18.24 -5.75
C LEU A 103 50.09 18.32 -4.25
N ILE A 104 49.88 17.22 -3.51
CA ILE A 104 50.07 17.19 -2.05
C ILE A 104 51.53 17.49 -1.70
N ALA A 105 52.49 16.87 -2.38
CA ALA A 105 53.90 17.14 -2.17
C ALA A 105 54.25 18.62 -2.45
N GLY A 106 53.70 19.20 -3.52
CA GLY A 106 53.88 20.61 -3.84
C GLY A 106 53.31 21.54 -2.76
N LEU A 107 52.13 21.23 -2.22
CA LEU A 107 51.54 21.99 -1.12
C LEU A 107 52.39 21.92 0.16
N ILE A 108 52.92 20.75 0.50
CA ILE A 108 53.82 20.58 1.65
C ILE A 108 55.09 21.42 1.46
N ILE A 109 55.72 21.35 0.29
CA ILE A 109 56.93 22.14 -0.01
C ILE A 109 56.62 23.64 0.05
N MET A 110 55.52 24.10 -0.53
CA MET A 110 55.11 25.51 -0.52
C MET A 110 54.83 26.01 0.90
N SER A 111 54.16 25.19 1.72
CA SER A 111 53.90 25.51 3.13
C SER A 111 55.19 25.74 3.91
N LEU A 112 56.19 24.88 3.72
CA LEU A 112 57.50 25.03 4.36
C LEU A 112 58.29 26.24 3.82
N ALA A 113 58.09 26.62 2.56
CA ALA A 113 58.80 27.75 1.96
C ALA A 113 58.27 29.13 2.41
N VAL A 114 56.99 29.22 2.80
CA VAL A 114 56.35 30.47 3.26
C VAL A 114 56.41 30.65 4.78
N SER A 115 56.64 29.57 5.54
CA SER A 115 56.80 29.59 7.00
C SER A 115 58.09 30.27 7.46
#